data_AF-A0A938WEI1-F1
#
_entry.id   AF-A0A938WEI1-F1
#
_cell.length_a   1.000
_cell.length_b   1.000
_cell.length_c   1.000
_cell.angle_alpha   90.00
_cell.angle_beta   90.00
_cell.angle_gamma   90.00
#
_symmetry.space_group_name_H-M   'P 1'
#
loop_
_entity.id
_entity.type
_entity.pdbx_description
1 polymer ?
#
loop_
_entity_poly.entity_id
_entity_poly.type
_entity_poly.pdbx_seq_one_letter_code
_entity_poly.pdbx_strand_id
1 'polypeptide(L)'
;MTTAAPTSADPRALRRARRAVQCLPFRLAFYQELERGALSSSQLHARSDWQHLCRRRLGSRRCEDLFIWLIQLGVLRREVDGQGLTERVRLTPLGREVLEPWPLDIPAATPWQHLHHWLGRHRPRL
;
A
#
# COMPACT_ATOMS: atom_id res chain seq x y z
N MET A 1 21.72 -14.32 15.97
CA MET A 1 21.93 -14.49 14.51
C MET A 1 20.65 -14.07 13.81
N THR A 2 20.63 -12.89 13.20
CA THR A 2 19.44 -12.33 12.55
C THR A 2 19.43 -12.78 11.08
N THR A 3 18.72 -13.86 10.77
CA THR A 3 18.58 -14.35 9.40
C THR A 3 17.61 -13.43 8.65
N ALA A 4 18.14 -12.44 7.93
CA ALA A 4 17.37 -11.70 6.94
C ALA A 4 17.11 -12.63 5.73
N ALA A 5 15.84 -12.97 5.49
CA ALA A 5 15.44 -13.81 4.37
C ALA A 5 15.65 -13.07 3.03
N PRO A 6 16.18 -13.74 1.98
CA PRO A 6 16.29 -13.13 0.67
C PRO A 6 14.89 -13.12 0.06
N THR A 7 14.25 -11.97 -0.01
CA THR A 7 13.03 -11.83 -0.82
C THR A 7 13.44 -11.13 -2.11
N SER A 8 14.10 -11.82 -3.03
CA SER A 8 14.22 -11.30 -4.40
C SER A 8 12.85 -11.39 -5.05
N ALA A 9 12.01 -10.39 -4.76
CA ALA A 9 10.68 -10.31 -5.34
C ALA A 9 10.77 -10.44 -6.87
N ASP A 10 9.84 -11.19 -7.47
CA ASP A 10 9.73 -11.30 -8.93
C ASP A 10 9.78 -9.89 -9.53
N PRO A 11 10.76 -9.57 -10.41
CA PRO A 11 10.90 -8.25 -11.01
C PRO A 11 9.62 -7.74 -11.69
N ARG A 12 8.75 -8.65 -12.18
CA ARG A 12 7.44 -8.31 -12.73
C ARG A 12 6.47 -7.85 -11.64
N ALA A 13 6.42 -8.56 -10.50
CA ALA A 13 5.61 -8.20 -9.35
C ALA A 13 6.04 -6.85 -8.76
N LEU A 14 7.35 -6.63 -8.61
CA LEU A 14 7.94 -5.37 -8.13
C LEU A 14 7.56 -4.18 -9.03
N ARG A 15 7.74 -4.33 -10.35
CA ARG A 15 7.38 -3.29 -11.33
C ARG A 15 5.88 -2.98 -11.33
N ARG A 16 5.03 -4.02 -11.22
CA ARG A 16 3.58 -3.85 -11.14
C ARG A 16 3.18 -3.09 -9.89
N ALA A 17 3.74 -3.46 -8.74
CA ALA A 17 3.46 -2.80 -7.47
C ALA A 17 3.93 -1.34 -7.47
N ARG A 18 5.12 -1.02 -8.01
CA ARG A 18 5.59 0.37 -8.18
C ARG A 18 4.62 1.24 -8.97
N ARG A 19 4.18 0.76 -10.13
CA ARG A 19 3.20 1.49 -10.97
C ARG A 19 1.88 1.71 -10.22
N ALA A 20 1.41 0.69 -9.49
CA ALA A 20 0.17 0.78 -8.73
C ALA A 20 0.26 1.83 -7.62
N VAL A 21 1.34 1.82 -6.82
CA VAL A 21 1.55 2.76 -5.72
C VAL A 21 1.53 4.22 -6.19
N GLN A 22 2.15 4.53 -7.34
CA GLN A 22 2.08 5.86 -7.95
C GLN A 22 0.66 6.31 -8.35
N CYS A 23 -0.23 5.35 -8.66
CA CYS A 23 -1.61 5.60 -9.06
C CYS A 23 -2.58 5.72 -7.86
N LEU A 24 -2.10 5.49 -6.64
CA LEU A 24 -2.91 5.53 -5.44
C LEU A 24 -2.87 6.92 -4.78
N PRO A 25 -3.90 7.29 -4.02
CA PRO A 25 -3.93 8.57 -3.33
C PRO A 25 -2.99 8.64 -2.12
N PHE A 26 -2.23 7.60 -1.81
CA PHE A 26 -1.33 7.55 -0.65
C PHE A 26 0.00 8.24 -0.95
N ARG A 27 0.50 9.02 0.00
CA ARG A 27 1.83 9.63 -0.01
C ARG A 27 2.84 8.69 0.63
N LEU A 28 4.14 8.96 0.46
CA LEU A 28 5.19 8.16 1.09
C LEU A 28 5.00 8.06 2.62
N ALA A 29 4.59 9.15 3.27
CA ALA A 29 4.37 9.20 4.71
C ALA A 29 3.33 8.17 5.21
N PHE A 30 2.31 7.84 4.42
CA PHE A 30 1.37 6.76 4.77
C PHE A 30 2.08 5.42 4.94
N TYR A 31 3.01 5.10 4.05
CA TYR A 31 3.76 3.85 4.12
C TYR A 31 4.78 3.86 5.26
N GLN A 32 5.37 5.02 5.56
CA GLN A 32 6.25 5.19 6.73
C GLN A 32 5.50 4.97 8.06
N GLU A 33 4.24 5.41 8.15
CA GLU A 33 3.40 5.07 9.31
C GLU A 33 3.20 3.54 9.43
N LEU A 34 3.05 2.84 8.31
CA LEU A 34 2.91 1.39 8.27
C LEU A 34 4.20 0.60 8.55
N GLU A 35 5.36 1.26 8.49
CA GLU A 35 6.63 0.70 8.98
C GLU A 35 6.72 0.72 10.50
N ARG A 36 6.18 1.78 11.12
CA ARG A 36 6.18 1.97 12.59
C ARG A 36 5.18 1.06 13.29
N GLY A 37 4.06 0.76 12.63
CA GLY A 37 3.01 -0.08 13.19
C GLY A 37 1.89 -0.35 12.21
N ALA A 38 0.93 -1.17 12.63
CA ALA A 38 -0.22 -1.46 11.79
C ALA A 38 -1.29 -0.36 11.88
N LEU A 39 -2.05 -0.15 10.81
CA LEU A 39 -3.12 0.84 10.75
C LEU A 39 -4.39 0.23 10.13
N SER A 40 -5.57 0.54 10.66
CA SER A 40 -6.87 0.22 10.05
C SER A 40 -7.36 1.34 9.12
N SER A 41 -8.31 1.01 8.25
CA SER A 41 -8.98 1.99 7.39
C SER A 41 -9.78 3.03 8.19
N SER A 42 -10.39 2.62 9.31
CA SER A 42 -11.08 3.50 10.27
C SER A 42 -10.12 4.47 10.96
N GLN A 43 -8.97 3.98 11.44
CA GLN A 43 -7.93 4.83 12.02
C GLN A 43 -7.40 5.84 11.00
N LEU A 44 -7.08 5.41 9.78
CA LEU A 44 -6.62 6.32 8.73
C LEU A 44 -7.67 7.40 8.41
N HIS A 45 -8.95 7.03 8.35
CA HIS A 45 -10.05 7.97 8.10
C HIS A 45 -10.20 9.02 9.22
N ALA A 46 -9.98 8.62 10.47
CA ALA A 46 -10.12 9.48 11.64
C ALA A 46 -8.93 10.44 11.87
N ARG A 47 -7.82 10.27 11.15
CA ARG A 47 -6.63 11.11 11.31
C ARG A 47 -6.86 12.56 10.87
N SER A 48 -6.50 13.51 11.73
CA SER A 48 -6.56 14.94 11.44
C SER A 48 -5.50 15.38 10.42
N ASP A 49 -4.36 14.72 10.39
CA ASP A 49 -3.21 14.94 9.49
C ASP A 49 -3.32 14.18 8.15
N TRP A 50 -4.54 13.86 7.72
CA TRP A 50 -4.77 13.07 6.49
C TRP A 50 -4.12 13.65 5.24
N GLN A 51 -3.91 14.98 5.16
CA GLN A 51 -3.27 15.66 4.03
C GLN A 51 -1.79 15.28 3.86
N HIS A 52 -1.15 14.89 4.96
CA HIS A 52 0.24 14.43 4.96
C HIS A 52 0.36 12.96 4.52
N LEU A 53 -0.69 12.16 4.73
CA LEU A 53 -0.73 10.74 4.39
C LEU A 53 -1.36 10.46 3.03
N CYS A 54 -2.29 11.33 2.59
CA CYS A 54 -3.09 11.16 1.40
C CYS A 54 -3.16 12.46 0.59
N ARG A 55 -3.22 12.33 -0.73
CA ARG A 55 -3.40 13.43 -1.70
C ARG A 55 -4.81 14.00 -1.69
N ARG A 56 -5.79 13.25 -1.18
CA ARG A 56 -7.19 13.65 -1.02
C ARG A 56 -7.81 12.93 0.18
N ARG A 57 -8.88 13.49 0.75
CA ARG A 57 -9.60 12.86 1.85
C ARG A 57 -10.29 11.59 1.36
N LEU A 58 -10.19 10.52 2.15
CA LEU A 58 -10.78 9.22 1.85
C LEU A 58 -11.74 8.81 2.97
N GLY A 59 -12.89 8.22 2.60
CA GLY A 59 -13.75 7.52 3.55
C GLY A 59 -13.16 6.16 3.92
N SER A 60 -13.48 5.64 5.11
CA SER A 60 -12.99 4.35 5.61
C SER A 60 -13.18 3.20 4.61
N ARG A 61 -14.39 3.05 4.04
CA ARG A 61 -14.66 2.05 3.00
C ARG A 61 -13.75 2.18 1.78
N ARG A 62 -13.44 3.40 1.36
CA ARG A 62 -12.54 3.64 0.23
C ARG A 62 -11.09 3.35 0.60
N CYS A 63 -10.67 3.62 1.83
CA CYS A 63 -9.36 3.19 2.31
C CYS A 63 -9.24 1.66 2.29
N GLU A 64 -10.26 0.97 2.79
CA GLU A 64 -10.33 -0.49 2.86
C GLU A 64 -10.18 -1.15 1.48
N ASP A 65 -10.93 -0.66 0.50
CA ASP A 65 -10.83 -1.03 -0.91
C ASP A 65 -9.39 -0.93 -1.46
N LEU A 66 -8.66 0.12 -1.09
CA LEU A 66 -7.29 0.35 -1.56
C LEU A 66 -6.30 -0.53 -0.78
N PHE A 67 -6.58 -0.82 0.49
CA PHE A 67 -5.78 -1.76 1.30
C PHE A 67 -5.88 -3.17 0.73
N ILE A 68 -7.08 -3.65 0.39
CA ILE A 68 -7.29 -4.94 -0.27
C ILE A 68 -6.48 -5.02 -1.57
N TRP A 69 -6.49 -3.95 -2.37
CA TRP A 69 -5.71 -3.91 -3.59
C TRP A 69 -4.20 -3.99 -3.35
N LEU A 70 -3.69 -3.23 -2.37
CA LEU A 70 -2.28 -3.29 -1.98
C LEU A 70 -1.89 -4.65 -1.39
N ILE A 71 -2.81 -5.35 -0.71
CA ILE A 71 -2.63 -6.73 -0.23
C ILE A 71 -2.51 -7.69 -1.40
N GLN A 72 -3.41 -7.60 -2.39
CA GLN A 72 -3.34 -8.44 -3.59
C GLN A 72 -2.02 -8.23 -4.35
N LEU A 73 -1.51 -7.00 -4.38
CA LEU A 73 -0.20 -6.68 -4.97
C LEU A 73 0.99 -7.18 -4.14
N GLY A 74 0.77 -7.54 -2.88
CA GLY A 74 1.79 -7.98 -1.93
C GLY A 74 2.52 -6.82 -1.24
N VAL A 75 2.09 -5.57 -1.43
CA VAL A 75 2.69 -4.38 -0.77
C VAL A 75 2.31 -4.33 0.70
N LEU A 76 1.07 -4.68 1.00
CA LEU A 76 0.55 -4.77 2.36
C LEU A 76 0.18 -6.20 2.72
N ARG A 77 0.05 -6.48 4.01
CA ARG A 77 -0.57 -7.69 4.54
C ARG A 77 -1.47 -7.36 5.72
N ARG A 78 -2.46 -8.21 6.00
CA ARG A 78 -3.26 -8.08 7.23
C ARG A 78 -2.42 -8.41 8.45
N GLU A 79 -2.69 -7.67 9.52
CA GLU A 79 -2.24 -8.03 10.84
C GLU A 79 -3.27 -8.97 11.49
N VAL A 80 -2.76 -10.05 12.06
CA VAL A 80 -3.54 -11.03 12.84
C VAL A 80 -3.25 -10.74 14.30
N ASP A 81 -4.28 -10.65 15.14
CA ASP A 81 -4.11 -10.64 16.59
C ASP A 81 -4.14 -12.08 17.14
N GLY A 82 -4.00 -12.25 18.45
CA GLY A 82 -4.01 -13.57 19.10
C GLY A 82 -5.36 -14.31 19.02
N GLN A 83 -6.41 -13.71 18.45
CA GLN A 83 -7.78 -14.23 18.39
C GLN A 83 -8.35 -14.30 16.96
N GLY A 84 -7.75 -13.64 15.97
CA GLY A 84 -8.21 -13.61 14.59
C GLY A 84 -7.70 -12.42 13.76
N LEU A 85 -8.15 -12.33 12.51
CA LEU A 85 -7.75 -11.25 11.59
C LEU A 85 -8.28 -9.91 12.09
N THR A 86 -7.39 -8.94 12.30
CA THR A 86 -7.80 -7.53 12.45
C THR A 86 -7.98 -6.90 11.07
N GLU A 87 -8.75 -5.83 10.99
CA GLU A 87 -8.80 -4.98 9.79
C GLU A 87 -7.52 -4.15 9.57
N ARG A 88 -6.51 -4.26 10.46
CA ARG A 88 -5.27 -3.50 10.38
C ARG A 88 -4.33 -4.11 9.35
N VAL A 89 -3.54 -3.26 8.71
CA VAL A 89 -2.55 -3.66 7.71
C VAL A 89 -1.15 -3.25 8.13
N ARG A 90 -0.13 -3.99 7.65
CA ARG A 90 1.29 -3.69 7.81
C ARG A 90 2.01 -3.71 6.47
N LEU A 91 3.11 -2.96 6.38
CA LEU A 91 4.00 -2.99 5.22
C LEU A 91 4.76 -4.32 5.14
N THR A 92 4.89 -4.88 3.93
CA THR A 92 5.67 -6.10 3.67
C THR A 92 7.11 -5.77 3.26
N PRO A 93 8.03 -6.76 3.22
CA PRO A 93 9.35 -6.58 2.61
C PRO A 93 9.29 -6.09 1.15
N LEU A 94 8.41 -6.68 0.33
CA LEU A 94 8.15 -6.21 -1.03
C LEU A 94 7.70 -4.75 -1.04
N GLY A 95 6.82 -4.35 -0.11
CA GLY A 95 6.39 -2.97 0.02
C GLY A 95 7.55 -2.01 0.25
N ARG A 96 8.55 -2.39 1.05
CA ARG A 96 9.77 -1.59 1.24
C ARG A 96 10.60 -1.47 -0.03
N GLU A 97 10.83 -2.57 -0.75
CA GLU A 97 11.54 -2.55 -2.04
C GLU A 97 10.81 -1.74 -3.13
N VAL A 98 9.47 -1.71 -3.07
CA VAL A 98 8.65 -0.88 -3.97
C VAL A 98 8.94 0.61 -3.73
N LEU A 99 9.11 1.02 -2.48
CA LEU A 99 9.23 2.43 -2.06
C LEU A 99 10.65 2.98 -2.06
N GLU A 100 11.65 2.10 -2.02
CA GLU A 100 13.09 2.43 -2.00
C GLU A 100 13.52 3.53 -3.02
N PRO A 101 12.98 3.60 -4.25
CA PRO A 101 13.36 4.66 -5.19
C PRO A 101 12.93 6.09 -4.81
N TRP A 102 12.09 6.28 -3.78
CA TRP A 102 11.51 7.57 -3.43
C TRP A 102 11.85 7.96 -1.98
N PRO A 103 12.89 8.78 -1.77
CA PRO A 103 13.30 9.18 -0.43
C PRO A 103 12.41 10.26 0.20
N LEU A 104 11.71 11.07 -0.61
CA LEU A 104 10.95 12.25 -0.15
C LEU A 104 9.43 12.12 -0.35
N ASP A 105 8.97 11.82 -1.55
CA ASP A 105 7.56 11.49 -1.82
C ASP A 105 7.44 10.63 -3.09
N ILE A 106 6.32 9.91 -3.20
CA ILE A 106 5.99 9.11 -4.39
C ILE A 106 5.47 10.08 -5.46
N PRO A 107 6.02 10.13 -6.68
CA PRO A 107 5.51 10.97 -7.75
C PRO A 107 4.09 10.51 -8.14
N ALA A 108 3.20 11.47 -8.40
CA ALA A 108 1.86 11.14 -8.87
C ALA A 108 1.95 10.55 -10.27
N ALA A 109 1.29 9.43 -10.49
CA ALA A 109 1.08 8.89 -11.82
C ALA A 109 0.32 9.91 -12.70
N THR A 110 0.74 10.04 -13.96
CA THR A 110 0.07 10.87 -14.97
C THR A 110 -1.33 10.28 -15.26
N PRO A 111 -2.36 11.07 -15.64
CA PRO A 111 -3.76 10.59 -15.74
C PRO A 111 -3.97 9.33 -16.60
N TRP A 112 -3.14 9.11 -17.63
CA TRP A 112 -3.17 7.90 -18.47
C TRP A 112 -2.82 6.60 -17.72
N GLN A 113 -2.01 6.68 -16.66
CA GLN A 113 -1.67 5.55 -15.81
C GLN A 113 -2.82 5.18 -14.86
N HIS A 114 -3.64 6.15 -14.44
CA HIS A 114 -4.84 5.90 -13.63
C HIS A 114 -5.88 5.06 -14.40
N LEU A 115 -6.02 5.26 -15.71
CA LEU A 115 -6.96 4.51 -16.56
C LEU A 115 -6.55 3.03 -16.70
N HIS A 116 -5.26 2.74 -16.92
CA HIS A 116 -4.77 1.36 -16.99
C HIS A 116 -4.83 0.65 -15.62
N HIS A 117 -4.67 1.39 -14.52
CA HIS A 117 -4.82 0.86 -13.16
C HIS A 117 -6.27 0.47 -12.84
N TRP A 118 -7.25 1.19 -13.40
CA TRP A 118 -8.67 0.88 -13.30
C TRP A 118 -9.01 -0.45 -14.01
N LEU A 119 -8.43 -0.71 -15.19
CA LEU A 119 -8.61 -1.96 -15.94
C LEU A 119 -7.95 -3.18 -15.26
N GLY A 120 -6.81 -2.98 -14.59
CA GLY A 120 -6.13 -4.03 -13.83
C GLY A 120 -6.89 -4.48 -12.57
N ARG A 121 -7.69 -3.59 -11.98
CA ARG A 121 -8.53 -3.87 -10.80
C ARG A 121 -9.62 -4.92 -11.06
N HIS A 122 -9.94 -5.16 -12.34
CA HIS A 122 -10.97 -6.10 -12.79
C HIS A 122 -10.41 -7.39 -13.39
N ARG A 123 -9.10 -7.69 -13.27
CA ARG A 123 -8.60 -9.03 -13.60
C ARG A 123 -8.61 -9.92 -12.35
N PRO A 124 -9.62 -10.81 -12.19
CA PRO A 124 -9.54 -11.86 -11.19
C PRO A 124 -8.35 -12.74 -11.57
N ARG A 125 -7.54 -13.11 -10.58
CA ARG A 125 -6.57 -14.19 -10.73
C ARG A 125 -7.40 -15.47 -10.87
N LEU A 126 -7.48 -16.01 -12.09
CA LEU A 126 -7.56 -17.45 -12.31
C LEU A 126 -6.15 -18.01 -12.20
#